data_AF-A0A925IJR1-F1
#
_entry.id   AF-A0A925IJR1-F1
#
_cell.length_a   1.000
_cell.length_b   1.000
_cell.length_c   1.000
_cell.angle_alpha   90.00
_cell.angle_beta   90.00
_cell.angle_gamma   90.00
#
_symmetry.space_group_name_H-M   'P 1'
#
loop_
_entity.id
_entity.type
_entity.pdbx_description
1 polymer ?
#
loop_
_entity_poly.entity_id
_entity_poly.type
_entity_poly.pdbx_seq_one_letter_code
_entity_poly.pdbx_strand_id
1 'polypeptide(L)'
;MQKLEKELPSWLSYHNAEHTKSVIAAAEYLAKTENIPAGDILLLKTAALFHDAGFLENHNKHEEISCKLAKKYLPGYAYSPEQVEIICRTIMATKLPQTPTNQLEKILCDADLYYMGAGQYTENAEKMFKEFKRTGFVNTKTEWLLKQADFLSSHQYFTATARVEREPQKQIALQEIKSSVKENATHSHKPSLSENIQDACFILFGVVIASFALKTFLVPNKFFDGGITGISLLVHELYHFNLGVVILLFNLPLVIISNFSVGRSFAVKMFISVLLLGVCLVLIPDYAVTSDKLLISIFG
;
A
#
# COMPACT_ATOMS: atom_id res chain seq x y z
N MET A 1 -18.55 5.35 28.69
CA MET A 1 -18.96 6.23 27.58
C MET A 1 -18.58 7.69 27.81
N GLN A 2 -19.08 8.37 28.84
CA GLN A 2 -18.77 9.80 29.09
C GLN A 2 -17.28 10.18 29.05
N LYS A 3 -16.40 9.29 29.52
CA LYS A 3 -14.95 9.48 29.45
C LYS A 3 -14.45 9.58 28.00
N LEU A 4 -14.88 8.66 27.13
CA LEU A 4 -14.54 8.67 25.70
C LEU A 4 -15.06 9.94 25.01
N GLU A 5 -16.27 10.37 25.35
CA GLU A 5 -16.89 11.57 24.78
C GLU A 5 -16.16 12.88 25.16
N LYS A 6 -15.49 12.91 26.32
CA LYS A 6 -14.86 14.12 26.87
C LYS A 6 -13.35 14.17 26.71
N GLU A 7 -12.69 13.01 26.78
CA GLU A 7 -11.23 12.94 26.94
C GLU A 7 -10.51 12.39 25.70
N LEU A 8 -11.22 11.83 24.70
CA LEU A 8 -10.55 11.42 23.46
C LEU A 8 -10.00 12.66 22.72
N PRO A 9 -8.80 12.55 22.13
CA PRO A 9 -8.26 13.63 21.32
C PRO A 9 -9.23 14.06 20.22
N SER A 10 -9.49 15.37 20.11
CA SER A 10 -10.48 15.93 19.16
C SER A 10 -10.15 15.69 17.68
N TRP A 11 -8.93 15.24 17.37
CA TRP A 11 -8.50 14.91 16.02
C TRP A 11 -8.87 13.49 15.59
N LEU A 12 -9.33 12.62 16.51
CA LEU A 12 -9.84 11.30 16.19
C LEU A 12 -11.25 11.41 15.59
N SER A 13 -11.33 11.61 14.28
CA SER A 13 -12.60 11.74 13.55
C SER A 13 -13.36 10.43 13.35
N TYR A 14 -12.69 9.28 13.40
CA TYR A 14 -13.22 7.93 13.28
C TYR A 14 -13.22 7.20 14.62
N HIS A 15 -12.05 7.02 15.27
CA HIS A 15 -11.91 6.29 16.54
C HIS A 15 -12.39 7.14 17.73
N ASN A 16 -13.69 7.43 17.77
CA ASN A 16 -14.36 8.26 18.77
C ASN A 16 -15.53 7.53 19.45
N ALA A 17 -16.21 8.22 20.36
CA ALA A 17 -17.32 7.64 21.12
C ALA A 17 -18.49 7.14 20.23
N GLU A 18 -18.74 7.76 19.08
CA GLU A 18 -19.77 7.30 18.14
C GLU A 18 -19.37 5.99 17.45
N HIS A 19 -18.10 5.85 17.06
CA HIS A 19 -17.57 4.55 16.60
C HIS A 19 -17.76 3.48 17.68
N THR A 20 -17.35 3.74 18.93
CA THR A 20 -17.54 2.78 20.02
C THR A 20 -19.01 2.39 20.21
N LYS A 21 -19.96 3.35 20.15
CA LYS A 21 -21.41 3.05 20.21
C LYS A 21 -21.85 2.16 19.06
N SER A 22 -21.36 2.42 17.85
CA SER A 22 -21.67 1.64 16.66
C SER A 22 -21.14 0.19 16.77
N VAL A 23 -19.92 0.00 17.28
CA VAL A 23 -19.33 -1.33 17.50
C VAL A 23 -20.11 -2.10 18.57
N ILE A 24 -20.53 -1.45 19.65
CA ILE A 24 -21.38 -2.09 20.68
C ILE A 24 -22.70 -2.57 20.05
N ALA A 25 -23.35 -1.74 19.24
CA ALA A 25 -24.61 -2.08 18.59
C ALA A 25 -24.44 -3.23 17.57
N ALA A 26 -23.37 -3.18 16.76
CA ALA A 26 -23.03 -4.23 15.80
C ALA A 26 -22.71 -5.55 16.50
N ALA A 27 -21.92 -5.52 17.58
CA ALA A 27 -21.57 -6.70 18.37
C ALA A 27 -22.82 -7.33 19.01
N GLU A 28 -23.72 -6.52 19.56
CA GLU A 28 -24.99 -7.03 20.11
C GLU A 28 -25.88 -7.66 19.03
N TYR A 29 -25.98 -7.01 17.86
CA TYR A 29 -26.75 -7.54 16.73
C TYR A 29 -26.19 -8.89 16.27
N LEU A 30 -24.90 -8.95 15.94
CA LEU A 30 -24.23 -10.16 15.48
C LEU A 30 -24.34 -11.28 16.53
N ALA A 31 -24.15 -10.97 17.80
CA ALA A 31 -24.24 -11.97 18.86
C ALA A 31 -25.65 -12.55 19.02
N LYS A 32 -26.71 -11.74 18.86
CA LYS A 32 -28.09 -12.24 18.88
C LYS A 32 -28.37 -13.14 17.68
N THR A 33 -27.94 -12.74 16.49
CA THR A 33 -28.15 -13.54 15.26
C THR A 33 -27.35 -14.85 15.29
N GLU A 34 -26.15 -14.84 15.86
CA GLU A 34 -25.30 -16.02 16.07
C GLU A 34 -25.72 -16.87 17.29
N ASN A 35 -26.84 -16.54 17.94
CA ASN A 35 -27.40 -17.26 19.10
C ASN A 35 -26.46 -17.38 20.32
N ILE A 36 -25.72 -16.32 20.61
CA ILE A 36 -24.82 -16.26 21.78
C ILE A 36 -25.64 -16.14 23.09
N PRO A 37 -25.26 -16.86 24.16
CA PRO A 37 -25.92 -16.74 25.46
C PRO A 37 -25.90 -15.30 26.01
N ALA A 38 -26.98 -14.89 26.68
CA ALA A 38 -27.13 -13.51 27.18
C ALA A 38 -26.00 -13.06 28.13
N GLY A 39 -25.45 -13.97 28.94
CA GLY A 39 -24.30 -13.68 29.81
C GLY A 39 -23.04 -13.30 29.02
N ASP A 40 -22.79 -13.98 27.90
CA ASP A 40 -21.63 -13.73 27.05
C ASP A 40 -21.80 -12.47 26.21
N ILE A 41 -23.04 -12.11 25.85
CA ILE A 41 -23.35 -10.83 25.19
C ILE A 41 -22.92 -9.64 26.07
N LEU A 42 -23.10 -9.72 27.40
CA LEU A 42 -22.64 -8.67 28.30
C LEU A 42 -21.12 -8.51 28.28
N LEU A 43 -20.38 -9.62 28.30
CA LEU A 43 -18.91 -9.61 28.20
C LEU A 43 -18.46 -9.03 26.86
N LEU A 44 -19.09 -9.44 25.76
CA LEU A 44 -18.80 -8.94 24.42
C LEU A 44 -19.06 -7.44 24.28
N LYS A 45 -20.22 -6.95 24.74
CA LYS A 45 -20.54 -5.51 24.72
C LYS A 45 -19.56 -4.71 25.58
N THR A 46 -19.06 -5.30 26.66
CA THR A 46 -18.05 -4.68 27.51
C THR A 46 -16.69 -4.65 26.81
N ALA A 47 -16.30 -5.71 26.11
CA ALA A 47 -15.11 -5.70 25.25
C ALA A 47 -15.23 -4.64 24.14
N ALA A 48 -16.38 -4.55 23.47
CA ALA A 48 -16.67 -3.50 22.49
C ALA A 48 -16.61 -2.08 23.09
N LEU A 49 -17.04 -1.88 24.34
CA LEU A 49 -16.90 -0.58 25.00
C LEU A 49 -15.44 -0.17 25.23
N PHE A 50 -14.56 -1.15 25.47
CA PHE A 50 -13.17 -0.91 25.83
C PHE A 50 -12.18 -1.04 24.66
N HIS A 51 -12.53 -1.68 23.53
CA HIS A 51 -11.56 -2.03 22.47
C HIS A 51 -10.64 -0.88 22.05
N ASP A 52 -11.21 0.31 21.89
CA ASP A 52 -10.51 1.54 21.49
C ASP A 52 -10.20 2.50 22.65
N ALA A 53 -10.49 2.11 23.90
CA ALA A 53 -10.28 2.99 25.05
C ALA A 53 -8.81 3.38 25.24
N GLY A 54 -7.87 2.58 24.71
CA GLY A 54 -6.44 2.86 24.71
C GLY A 54 -6.06 4.16 24.00
N PHE A 55 -6.86 4.63 23.04
CA PHE A 55 -6.65 5.93 22.38
C PHE A 55 -6.74 7.13 23.34
N LEU A 56 -7.29 6.96 24.54
CA LEU A 56 -7.24 7.96 25.61
C LEU A 56 -5.80 8.22 26.10
N GLU A 57 -4.90 7.25 25.98
CA GLU A 57 -3.52 7.36 26.44
C GLU A 57 -2.52 7.37 25.27
N ASN A 58 -2.64 6.43 24.33
CA ASN A 58 -1.73 6.32 23.20
C ASN A 58 -2.36 5.62 22.00
N HIS A 59 -1.93 6.01 20.80
CA HIS A 59 -2.30 5.34 19.56
C HIS A 59 -1.55 4.01 19.35
N ASN A 60 -0.28 3.97 19.76
CA ASN A 60 0.54 2.77 19.64
C ASN A 60 0.14 1.75 20.71
N LYS A 61 -0.14 0.51 20.30
CA LYS A 61 -0.52 -0.59 21.21
C LYS A 61 -1.80 -0.28 22.00
N HIS A 62 -2.77 0.34 21.33
CA HIS A 62 -3.99 0.81 21.97
C HIS A 62 -4.81 -0.37 22.51
N GLU A 63 -4.79 -1.54 21.88
CA GLU A 63 -5.49 -2.75 22.36
C GLU A 63 -4.88 -3.25 23.69
N GLU A 64 -3.55 -3.25 23.81
CA GLU A 64 -2.90 -3.61 25.08
C GLU A 64 -3.24 -2.59 26.19
N ILE A 65 -3.35 -1.30 25.85
CA ILE A 65 -3.72 -0.24 26.80
C ILE A 65 -5.22 -0.37 27.16
N SER A 66 -6.08 -0.64 26.20
CA SER A 66 -7.50 -0.94 26.40
C SER A 66 -7.70 -2.08 27.40
N CYS A 67 -6.91 -3.15 27.28
CA CYS A 67 -6.90 -4.24 28.26
C CYS A 67 -6.44 -3.79 29.65
N LYS A 68 -5.40 -2.94 29.75
CA LYS A 68 -4.96 -2.36 31.03
C LYS A 68 -6.07 -1.51 31.68
N LEU A 69 -6.78 -0.71 30.88
CA LEU A 69 -7.91 0.09 31.34
C LEU A 69 -9.06 -0.80 31.80
N ALA A 70 -9.39 -1.86 31.05
CA ALA A 70 -10.41 -2.83 31.43
C ALA A 70 -10.06 -3.49 32.78
N LYS A 71 -8.81 -3.97 32.95
CA LYS A 71 -8.30 -4.56 34.21
C LYS A 71 -8.35 -3.59 35.39
N LYS A 72 -8.18 -2.29 35.13
CA LYS A 72 -8.25 -1.24 36.15
C LYS A 72 -9.68 -0.93 36.59
N TYR A 73 -10.63 -0.80 35.65
CA TYR A 73 -11.96 -0.28 35.96
C TYR A 73 -13.01 -1.36 36.23
N LEU A 74 -12.98 -2.49 35.52
CA LEU A 74 -14.04 -3.50 35.58
C LEU A 74 -14.24 -4.17 36.95
N PRO A 75 -13.21 -4.40 37.80
CA PRO A 75 -13.44 -4.92 39.14
C PRO A 75 -14.38 -4.05 40.00
N GLY A 76 -14.39 -2.73 39.76
CA GLY A 76 -15.32 -1.79 40.42
C GLY A 76 -16.79 -1.95 40.01
N TYR A 77 -17.07 -2.73 38.96
CA TYR A 77 -18.40 -3.05 38.44
C TYR A 77 -18.78 -4.53 38.69
N ALA A 78 -18.14 -5.18 39.66
CA ALA A 78 -18.38 -6.57 40.04
C ALA A 78 -18.08 -7.62 38.95
N TYR A 79 -17.22 -7.30 37.98
CA TYR A 79 -16.68 -8.30 37.06
C TYR A 79 -15.65 -9.18 37.78
N SER A 80 -15.74 -10.50 37.59
CA SER A 80 -14.74 -11.43 38.13
C SER A 80 -13.42 -11.34 37.35
N PRO A 81 -12.28 -11.75 37.93
CA PRO A 81 -11.00 -11.80 37.23
C PRO A 81 -11.06 -12.60 35.92
N GLU A 82 -11.82 -13.70 35.91
CA GLU A 82 -12.00 -14.55 34.74
C GLU A 82 -12.77 -13.83 33.62
N GLN A 83 -13.83 -13.10 33.98
CA GLN A 83 -14.60 -12.29 33.03
C GLN A 83 -13.74 -11.16 32.43
N VAL A 84 -12.93 -10.51 33.25
CA VAL A 84 -11.99 -9.47 32.78
C VAL A 84 -10.97 -10.05 31.81
N GLU A 85 -10.47 -11.26 32.03
CA GLU A 85 -9.53 -11.91 31.11
C GLU A 85 -10.20 -12.30 29.78
N ILE A 86 -11.45 -12.77 29.81
CA ILE A 86 -12.26 -12.99 28.60
C ILE A 86 -12.40 -11.68 27.80
N ILE A 87 -12.72 -10.57 28.47
CA ILE A 87 -12.85 -9.26 27.85
C ILE A 87 -11.52 -8.82 27.22
N CYS A 88 -10.41 -8.95 27.94
CA CYS A 88 -9.09 -8.58 27.44
C CYS A 88 -8.70 -9.42 26.22
N ARG A 89 -8.87 -10.74 26.27
CA ARG A 89 -8.62 -11.61 25.11
C ARG A 89 -9.48 -11.25 23.91
N THR A 90 -10.74 -10.88 24.13
CA THR A 90 -11.65 -10.44 23.07
C THR A 90 -11.19 -9.14 22.44
N ILE A 91 -10.77 -8.15 23.24
CA ILE A 91 -10.17 -6.89 22.75
C ILE A 91 -8.89 -7.18 21.96
N MET A 92 -7.99 -8.00 22.49
CA MET A 92 -6.73 -8.31 21.80
C MET A 92 -6.91 -8.99 20.44
N ALA A 93 -8.04 -9.64 20.19
CA ALA A 93 -8.33 -10.26 18.90
C ALA A 93 -8.60 -9.22 17.79
N THR A 94 -8.96 -7.98 18.10
CA THR A 94 -9.19 -6.92 17.10
C THR A 94 -7.91 -6.40 16.47
N LYS A 95 -6.76 -6.64 17.14
CA LYS A 95 -5.44 -6.23 16.66
C LYS A 95 -5.13 -6.82 15.28
N LEU A 96 -4.65 -5.98 14.36
CA LEU A 96 -4.31 -6.40 13.01
C LEU A 96 -2.92 -7.07 12.93
N PRO A 97 -2.77 -8.19 12.18
CA PRO A 97 -3.84 -8.96 11.52
C PRO A 97 -4.68 -9.74 12.54
N GLN A 98 -6.00 -9.76 12.34
CA GLN A 98 -6.95 -10.42 13.25
C GLN A 98 -6.82 -11.95 13.18
N THR A 99 -6.71 -12.59 14.34
CA THR A 99 -6.64 -14.06 14.47
C THR A 99 -7.57 -14.59 15.57
N PRO A 100 -8.90 -14.41 15.45
CA PRO A 100 -9.85 -14.81 16.48
C PRO A 100 -9.95 -16.34 16.57
N THR A 101 -9.86 -16.87 17.80
CA THR A 101 -9.89 -18.31 18.08
C THR A 101 -11.24 -18.81 18.58
N ASN A 102 -12.13 -17.90 19.03
CA ASN A 102 -13.44 -18.25 19.55
C ASN A 102 -14.56 -17.35 19.01
N GLN A 103 -15.81 -17.69 19.31
CA GLN A 103 -16.97 -17.00 18.74
C GLN A 103 -17.11 -15.53 19.15
N LEU A 104 -16.82 -15.15 20.40
CA LEU A 104 -16.87 -13.75 20.85
C LEU A 104 -15.80 -12.90 20.18
N GLU A 105 -14.59 -13.46 20.04
CA GLU A 105 -13.48 -12.81 19.32
C GLU A 105 -13.84 -12.56 17.85
N LYS A 106 -14.42 -13.56 17.17
CA LYS A 106 -14.91 -13.43 15.79
C LYS A 106 -15.96 -12.34 15.66
N ILE A 107 -16.94 -12.31 16.57
CA ILE A 107 -17.99 -11.30 16.56
C ILE A 107 -17.41 -9.91 16.78
N LEU A 108 -16.48 -9.74 17.72
CA LEU A 108 -15.89 -8.41 17.95
C LEU A 108 -15.05 -7.94 16.76
N CYS A 109 -14.27 -8.82 16.13
CA CYS A 109 -13.52 -8.48 14.92
C CYS A 109 -14.45 -8.00 13.79
N ASP A 110 -15.55 -8.72 13.56
CA ASP A 110 -16.54 -8.35 12.54
C ASP A 110 -17.31 -7.07 12.92
N ALA A 111 -17.56 -6.84 14.22
CA ALA A 111 -18.26 -5.65 14.72
C ALA A 111 -17.39 -4.38 14.64
N ASP A 112 -16.10 -4.48 14.90
CA ASP A 112 -15.14 -3.38 14.81
C ASP A 112 -15.00 -2.88 13.36
N LEU A 113 -15.03 -3.84 12.43
CA LEU A 113 -14.92 -3.60 10.99
C LEU A 113 -16.27 -3.56 10.26
N TYR A 114 -17.37 -3.44 11.00
CA TYR A 114 -18.73 -3.56 10.47
C TYR A 114 -19.08 -2.51 9.41
N TYR A 115 -18.46 -1.32 9.49
CA TYR A 115 -18.69 -0.23 8.54
C TYR A 115 -18.28 -0.58 7.11
N MET A 116 -17.38 -1.56 6.91
CA MET A 116 -16.91 -1.98 5.60
C MET A 116 -18.02 -2.54 4.70
N GLY A 117 -19.10 -3.06 5.30
CA GLY A 117 -20.27 -3.58 4.59
C GLY A 117 -21.56 -2.79 4.84
N ALA A 118 -21.47 -1.59 5.43
CA ALA A 118 -22.63 -0.75 5.74
C ALA A 118 -22.77 0.41 4.74
N GLY A 119 -23.97 0.99 4.62
CA GLY A 119 -24.26 2.11 3.71
C GLY A 119 -23.52 3.42 4.01
N GLN A 120 -22.62 3.44 5.01
CA GLN A 120 -21.82 4.59 5.44
C GLN A 120 -20.31 4.42 5.17
N TYR A 121 -19.92 3.46 4.33
CA TYR A 121 -18.51 3.17 4.04
C TYR A 121 -17.70 4.43 3.68
N THR A 122 -18.20 5.22 2.72
CA THR A 122 -17.50 6.42 2.22
C THR A 122 -17.24 7.47 3.31
N GLU A 123 -18.22 7.70 4.18
CA GLU A 123 -18.10 8.69 5.26
C GLU A 123 -17.06 8.24 6.30
N ASN A 124 -17.14 6.98 6.72
CA ASN A 124 -16.22 6.42 7.70
C ASN A 124 -14.80 6.28 7.14
N ALA A 125 -14.65 5.90 5.87
CA ALA A 125 -13.36 5.88 5.19
C ALA A 125 -12.74 7.29 5.09
N GLU A 126 -13.55 8.35 4.90
CA GLU A 126 -13.06 9.72 4.90
C GLU A 126 -12.64 10.19 6.31
N LYS A 127 -13.37 9.80 7.35
CA LYS A 127 -12.97 10.04 8.75
C LYS A 127 -11.65 9.32 9.08
N MET A 128 -11.49 8.07 8.66
CA MET A 128 -10.26 7.30 8.89
C MET A 128 -9.08 7.88 8.11
N PHE A 129 -9.31 8.34 6.87
CA PHE A 129 -8.30 9.05 6.07
C PHE A 129 -7.76 10.29 6.77
N LYS A 130 -8.63 11.12 7.37
CA LYS A 130 -8.22 12.34 8.10
C LYS A 130 -7.32 12.03 9.28
N GLU A 131 -7.62 10.98 10.02
CA GLU A 131 -6.77 10.52 11.13
C GLU A 131 -5.42 10.03 10.63
N PHE A 132 -5.40 9.13 9.64
CA PHE A 132 -4.17 8.52 9.14
C PHE A 132 -3.28 9.55 8.43
N LYS A 133 -3.89 10.56 7.82
CA LYS A 133 -3.16 11.70 7.26
C LYS A 133 -2.46 12.51 8.34
N ARG A 134 -3.10 12.67 9.50
CA ARG A 134 -2.53 13.41 10.62
C ARG A 134 -1.39 12.67 11.31
N THR A 135 -1.45 11.34 11.37
CA THR A 135 -0.35 10.52 11.91
C THR A 135 0.82 10.38 10.94
N GLY A 136 0.66 10.81 9.68
CA GLY A 136 1.66 10.66 8.61
C GLY A 136 1.68 9.25 8.00
N PHE A 137 0.73 8.39 8.35
CA PHE A 137 0.63 7.03 7.81
C PHE A 137 0.20 7.00 6.33
N VAL A 138 -0.54 8.02 5.88
CA VAL A 138 -0.82 8.30 4.47
C VAL A 138 -0.68 9.77 4.18
N ASN A 139 -0.18 10.14 3.01
CA ASN A 139 -0.01 11.56 2.66
C ASN A 139 -1.00 12.01 1.59
N THR A 140 -1.39 11.10 0.71
CA THR A 140 -2.24 11.39 -0.46
C THR A 140 -3.50 10.54 -0.48
N LYS A 141 -4.53 11.03 -1.18
CA LYS A 141 -5.77 10.28 -1.37
C LYS A 141 -5.54 9.01 -2.21
N THR A 142 -4.62 9.05 -3.18
CA THR A 142 -4.27 7.89 -4.00
C THR A 142 -3.63 6.78 -3.17
N GLU A 143 -2.64 7.13 -2.32
CA GLU A 143 -2.02 6.19 -1.39
C GLU A 143 -3.07 5.57 -0.46
N TRP A 144 -3.98 6.39 0.07
CA TRP A 144 -5.10 5.92 0.89
C TRP A 144 -5.99 4.92 0.15
N LEU A 145 -6.41 5.22 -1.07
CA LEU A 145 -7.28 4.33 -1.86
C LEU A 145 -6.58 3.00 -2.18
N LEU A 146 -5.28 3.02 -2.47
CA LEU A 146 -4.49 1.81 -2.70
C LEU A 146 -4.44 0.94 -1.43
N LYS A 147 -4.15 1.53 -0.27
CA LYS A 147 -4.14 0.81 1.02
C LYS A 147 -5.52 0.27 1.38
N GLN A 148 -6.60 1.03 1.15
CA GLN A 148 -7.97 0.57 1.37
C GLN A 148 -8.30 -0.62 0.45
N ALA A 149 -7.92 -0.56 -0.83
CA ALA A 149 -8.15 -1.65 -1.77
C ALA A 149 -7.42 -2.93 -1.36
N ASP A 150 -6.18 -2.81 -0.88
CA ASP A 150 -5.38 -3.93 -0.37
C ASP A 150 -5.98 -4.52 0.91
N PHE A 151 -6.36 -3.67 1.87
CA PHE A 151 -7.00 -4.07 3.12
C PHE A 151 -8.33 -4.80 2.87
N LEU A 152 -9.23 -4.23 2.06
CA LEU A 152 -10.51 -4.85 1.71
C LEU A 152 -10.35 -6.16 0.92
N SER A 153 -9.30 -6.28 0.10
CA SER A 153 -9.03 -7.48 -0.69
C SER A 153 -8.47 -8.63 0.17
N SER A 154 -7.72 -8.31 1.22
CA SER A 154 -7.10 -9.30 2.13
C SER A 154 -7.99 -9.66 3.33
N HIS A 155 -8.90 -8.76 3.72
CA HIS A 155 -9.82 -8.96 4.83
C HIS A 155 -10.92 -10.00 4.53
N GLN A 156 -11.29 -10.77 5.54
CA GLN A 156 -12.43 -11.70 5.53
C GLN A 156 -13.26 -11.56 6.80
N TYR A 157 -14.59 -11.63 6.69
CA TYR A 157 -15.47 -11.73 7.85
C TYR A 157 -15.40 -13.13 8.47
N PHE A 158 -15.58 -13.23 9.79
CA PHE A 158 -15.41 -14.48 10.54
C PHE A 158 -16.73 -15.19 10.86
N THR A 159 -17.77 -14.44 11.19
CA THR A 159 -19.10 -14.95 11.52
C THR A 159 -19.90 -15.31 10.28
N ALA A 160 -20.85 -16.24 10.39
CA ALA A 160 -21.72 -16.61 9.28
C ALA A 160 -22.59 -15.41 8.87
N THR A 161 -23.12 -14.68 9.84
CA THR A 161 -23.96 -13.50 9.64
C THR A 161 -23.21 -12.41 8.87
N ALA A 162 -22.01 -11.99 9.30
CA ALA A 162 -21.28 -10.93 8.60
C ALA A 162 -20.83 -11.36 7.19
N ARG A 163 -20.49 -12.63 6.97
CA ARG A 163 -20.21 -13.14 5.62
C ARG A 163 -21.42 -13.03 4.68
N VAL A 164 -22.63 -13.29 5.17
CA VAL A 164 -23.84 -13.19 4.36
C VAL A 164 -24.24 -11.72 4.15
N GLU A 165 -24.20 -10.91 5.20
CA GLU A 165 -24.80 -9.58 5.19
C GLU A 165 -23.85 -8.44 4.85
N ARG A 166 -22.54 -8.63 4.96
CA ARG A 166 -21.54 -7.56 4.81
C ARG A 166 -20.53 -7.81 3.72
N GLU A 167 -20.23 -9.07 3.40
CA GLU A 167 -19.30 -9.41 2.30
C GLU A 167 -19.76 -8.85 0.95
N PRO A 168 -21.04 -8.95 0.53
CA PRO A 168 -21.47 -8.38 -0.76
C PRO A 168 -21.23 -6.88 -0.88
N GLN A 169 -21.53 -6.12 0.17
CA GLN A 169 -21.35 -4.67 0.24
C GLN A 169 -19.87 -4.29 0.29
N LYS A 170 -19.05 -5.07 1.01
CA LYS A 170 -17.58 -4.93 1.01
C LYS A 170 -17.03 -5.08 -0.41
N GLN A 171 -17.54 -6.04 -1.18
CA GLN A 171 -17.12 -6.27 -2.57
C GLN A 171 -17.53 -5.11 -3.50
N ILE A 172 -18.73 -4.54 -3.31
CA ILE A 172 -19.16 -3.34 -4.04
C ILE A 172 -18.20 -2.17 -3.77
N ALA A 173 -17.95 -1.87 -2.49
CA ALA A 173 -17.01 -0.81 -2.08
C ALA A 173 -15.60 -1.05 -2.67
N LEU A 174 -15.13 -2.30 -2.64
CA LEU A 174 -13.84 -2.67 -3.24
C LEU A 174 -13.79 -2.40 -4.75
N GLN A 175 -14.85 -2.70 -5.48
CA GLN A 175 -14.91 -2.42 -6.92
C GLN A 175 -14.94 -0.91 -7.22
N GLU A 176 -15.68 -0.13 -6.44
CA GLU A 176 -15.72 1.33 -6.57
C GLU A 176 -14.34 1.97 -6.33
N ILE A 177 -13.63 1.51 -5.29
CA ILE A 177 -12.27 1.98 -4.99
C ILE A 177 -11.30 1.58 -6.10
N LYS A 178 -11.32 0.33 -6.56
CA LYS A 178 -10.45 -0.14 -7.65
C LYS A 178 -10.69 0.66 -8.93
N SER A 179 -11.95 0.99 -9.23
CA SER A 179 -12.32 1.84 -10.36
C SER A 179 -11.79 3.26 -10.18
N SER A 180 -11.96 3.85 -9.00
CA SER A 180 -11.45 5.19 -8.66
C SER A 180 -9.92 5.27 -8.74
N VAL A 181 -9.21 4.24 -8.31
CA VAL A 181 -7.74 4.14 -8.44
C VAL A 181 -7.35 4.10 -9.91
N LYS A 182 -8.04 3.29 -10.71
CA LYS A 182 -7.78 3.18 -12.16
C LYS A 182 -8.06 4.51 -12.88
N GLU A 183 -9.17 5.17 -12.56
CA GLU A 183 -9.51 6.49 -13.09
C GLU A 183 -8.46 7.54 -12.71
N ASN A 184 -8.05 7.60 -11.44
CA ASN A 184 -6.99 8.51 -10.99
C ASN A 184 -5.64 8.21 -11.66
N ALA A 185 -5.33 6.95 -11.96
CA ALA A 185 -4.15 6.58 -12.74
C ALA A 185 -4.27 7.01 -14.22
N THR A 186 -5.47 7.01 -14.80
CA THR A 186 -5.70 7.51 -16.18
C THR A 186 -5.84 9.03 -16.28
N HIS A 187 -6.26 9.69 -15.20
CA HIS A 187 -6.42 11.14 -15.08
C HIS A 187 -5.21 11.83 -14.47
N SER A 188 -4.13 11.11 -14.15
CA SER A 188 -2.83 11.74 -13.92
C SER A 188 -2.47 12.50 -15.20
N HIS A 189 -2.44 13.84 -15.09
CA HIS A 189 -2.06 14.83 -16.09
C HIS A 189 -1.64 14.22 -17.44
N LYS A 190 -2.49 14.30 -18.48
CA LYS A 190 -1.98 14.10 -19.85
C LYS A 190 -0.84 15.12 -20.00
N PRO A 191 0.40 14.68 -20.23
CA PRO A 191 1.52 15.60 -20.25
C PRO A 191 1.21 16.69 -21.26
N SER A 192 1.30 17.93 -20.79
CA SER A 192 1.20 19.11 -21.63
C SER A 192 2.20 19.01 -22.78
N LEU A 193 1.95 19.71 -23.88
CA LEU A 193 2.87 19.71 -25.03
C LEU A 193 4.29 20.11 -24.59
N SER A 194 4.42 21.05 -23.64
CA SER A 194 5.69 21.45 -23.03
C SER A 194 6.40 20.33 -22.28
N GLU A 195 5.68 19.52 -21.49
CA GLU A 195 6.28 18.41 -20.74
C GLU A 195 6.77 17.31 -21.69
N ASN A 196 6.02 17.00 -22.75
CA ASN A 196 6.46 16.03 -23.76
C ASN A 196 7.70 16.51 -24.54
N ILE A 197 7.78 17.81 -24.85
CA ILE A 197 8.97 18.40 -25.49
C ILE A 197 10.17 18.32 -24.54
N GLN A 198 9.98 18.68 -23.27
CA GLN A 198 11.04 18.62 -22.27
C GLN A 198 11.57 17.19 -22.09
N ASP A 199 10.67 16.21 -21.98
CA ASP A 199 11.04 14.79 -21.92
C ASP A 199 11.82 14.35 -23.16
N ALA A 200 11.38 14.74 -24.36
CA ALA A 200 12.07 14.42 -25.60
C ALA A 200 13.49 15.04 -25.63
N CYS A 201 13.64 16.28 -25.17
CA CYS A 201 14.95 16.94 -25.05
C CYS A 201 15.88 16.20 -24.09
N PHE A 202 15.38 15.78 -22.91
CA PHE A 202 16.19 15.02 -21.95
C PHE A 202 16.57 13.63 -22.47
N ILE A 203 15.66 12.94 -23.17
CA ILE A 203 15.95 11.66 -23.81
C ILE A 203 17.08 11.84 -24.84
N LEU A 204 16.95 12.82 -25.73
CA LEU A 204 17.96 13.06 -26.76
C LEU A 204 19.33 13.40 -26.14
N PHE A 205 19.34 14.28 -25.14
CA PHE A 205 20.56 14.66 -24.44
C PHE A 205 21.23 13.46 -23.74
N GLY A 206 20.44 12.65 -23.02
CA GLY A 206 20.93 11.44 -22.37
C GLY A 206 21.50 10.42 -23.36
N VAL A 207 20.83 10.21 -24.50
CA VAL A 207 21.33 9.31 -25.56
C VAL A 207 22.65 9.77 -26.14
N VAL A 208 22.81 11.08 -26.39
CA VAL A 208 24.08 11.62 -26.90
C VAL A 208 25.21 11.42 -25.89
N ILE A 209 24.98 11.70 -24.61
CA ILE A 209 25.98 11.50 -23.56
C ILE A 209 26.35 10.01 -23.42
N ALA A 210 25.35 9.13 -23.34
CA ALA A 210 25.59 7.70 -23.18
C ALA A 210 26.33 7.10 -24.40
N SER A 211 25.94 7.50 -25.61
CA SER A 211 26.63 7.05 -26.83
C SER A 211 28.07 7.56 -26.90
N PHE A 212 28.33 8.79 -26.48
CA PHE A 212 29.68 9.34 -26.34
C PHE A 212 30.50 8.55 -25.32
N ALA A 213 29.96 8.31 -24.12
CA ALA A 213 30.64 7.55 -23.07
C ALA A 213 31.02 6.14 -23.54
N LEU A 214 30.07 5.43 -24.16
CA LEU A 214 30.31 4.11 -24.74
C LEU A 214 31.40 4.13 -25.82
N LYS A 215 31.32 5.07 -26.76
CA LYS A 215 32.24 5.11 -27.92
C LYS A 215 33.61 5.66 -27.62
N THR A 216 33.76 6.40 -26.53
CA THR A 216 35.03 7.05 -26.19
C THR A 216 35.78 6.45 -25.02
N PHE A 217 35.07 5.81 -24.09
CA PHE A 217 35.67 5.21 -22.90
C PHE A 217 35.54 3.68 -22.92
N LEU A 218 34.33 3.14 -23.07
CA LEU A 218 34.08 1.71 -22.84
C LEU A 218 34.52 0.83 -24.02
N VAL A 219 33.96 1.07 -25.22
CA VAL A 219 34.18 0.23 -26.42
C VAL A 219 35.65 0.19 -26.82
N PRO A 220 36.38 1.32 -27.00
CA PRO A 220 37.77 1.27 -27.45
C PRO A 220 38.72 0.59 -26.45
N ASN A 221 38.39 0.63 -25.16
CA ASN A 221 39.21 0.07 -24.09
C ASN A 221 38.75 -1.32 -23.62
N LYS A 222 37.75 -1.93 -24.29
CA LYS A 222 37.18 -3.23 -23.93
C LYS A 222 36.77 -3.32 -22.45
N PHE A 223 36.25 -2.20 -21.95
CA PHE A 223 35.83 -2.09 -20.57
C PHE A 223 34.32 -2.34 -20.49
N PHE A 224 33.91 -3.26 -19.62
CA PHE A 224 32.53 -3.68 -19.51
C PHE A 224 31.82 -2.92 -18.40
N ASP A 225 30.69 -2.28 -18.73
CA ASP A 225 29.74 -1.74 -17.76
C ASP A 225 28.86 -2.87 -17.18
N GLY A 226 28.03 -2.58 -16.17
CA GLY A 226 27.03 -3.50 -15.64
C GLY A 226 25.76 -3.62 -16.51
N GLY A 227 24.86 -4.54 -16.14
CA GLY A 227 23.53 -4.64 -16.72
C GLY A 227 23.48 -5.09 -18.18
N ILE A 228 22.45 -4.66 -18.91
CA ILE A 228 22.22 -5.07 -20.31
C ILE A 228 23.33 -4.58 -21.23
N THR A 229 23.77 -3.33 -21.08
CA THR A 229 24.85 -2.74 -21.88
C THR A 229 26.15 -3.52 -21.73
N GLY A 230 26.50 -3.93 -20.50
CA GLY A 230 27.65 -4.79 -20.22
C GLY A 230 27.61 -6.13 -20.95
N ILE A 231 26.48 -6.83 -20.86
CA ILE A 231 26.30 -8.12 -21.55
C ILE A 231 26.33 -7.91 -23.08
N SER A 232 25.76 -6.81 -23.58
CA SER A 232 25.83 -6.48 -25.01
C SER A 232 27.25 -6.19 -25.49
N LEU A 233 28.06 -5.49 -24.70
CA LEU A 233 29.49 -5.27 -24.97
C LEU A 233 30.26 -6.60 -24.99
N LEU A 234 29.98 -7.50 -24.05
CA LEU A 234 30.60 -8.83 -24.02
C LEU A 234 30.29 -9.64 -25.29
N VAL A 235 29.03 -9.65 -25.72
CA VAL A 235 28.61 -10.34 -26.96
C VAL A 235 29.25 -9.68 -28.20
N HIS A 236 29.35 -8.35 -28.22
CA HIS A 236 30.05 -7.62 -29.28
C HIS A 236 31.53 -8.04 -29.35
N GLU A 237 32.23 -8.09 -28.22
CA GLU A 237 33.66 -8.45 -28.19
C GLU A 237 33.92 -9.91 -28.54
N LEU A 238 33.04 -10.84 -28.14
CA LEU A 238 33.21 -12.28 -28.38
C LEU A 238 32.80 -12.72 -29.79
N TYR A 239 31.72 -12.16 -30.33
CA TYR A 239 31.10 -12.62 -31.58
C TYR A 239 31.17 -11.58 -32.71
N HIS A 240 31.69 -10.38 -32.45
CA HIS A 240 31.81 -9.28 -33.40
C HIS A 240 30.48 -8.82 -34.02
N PHE A 241 29.36 -9.08 -33.34
CA PHE A 241 28.04 -8.55 -33.73
C PHE A 241 27.94 -7.05 -33.48
N ASN A 242 27.13 -6.34 -34.26
CA ASN A 242 26.96 -4.90 -34.09
C ASN A 242 26.40 -4.57 -32.70
N LEU A 243 27.16 -3.80 -31.90
CA LEU A 243 26.81 -3.46 -30.53
C LEU A 243 25.42 -2.81 -30.39
N GLY A 244 25.09 -1.87 -31.28
CA GLY A 244 23.79 -1.18 -31.27
C GLY A 244 22.62 -2.14 -31.47
N VAL A 245 22.77 -3.13 -32.36
CA VAL A 245 21.77 -4.17 -32.58
C VAL A 245 21.63 -5.08 -31.35
N VAL A 246 22.75 -5.49 -30.74
CA VAL A 246 22.73 -6.35 -29.54
C VAL A 246 22.07 -5.63 -28.36
N ILE A 247 22.39 -4.35 -28.14
CA ILE A 247 21.76 -3.52 -27.10
C ILE A 247 20.25 -3.43 -27.32
N LEU A 248 19.81 -3.20 -28.56
CA LEU A 248 18.39 -3.12 -28.88
C LEU A 248 17.67 -4.44 -28.60
N LEU A 249 18.23 -5.57 -29.04
CA LEU A 249 17.64 -6.89 -28.85
C LEU A 249 17.54 -7.26 -27.37
N PHE A 250 18.60 -7.04 -26.58
CA PHE A 250 18.61 -7.42 -25.17
C PHE A 250 17.78 -6.49 -24.27
N ASN A 251 17.51 -5.26 -24.71
CA ASN A 251 16.58 -4.37 -24.01
C ASN A 251 15.10 -4.65 -24.36
N LEU A 252 14.81 -5.38 -25.45
CA LEU A 252 13.43 -5.64 -25.86
C LEU A 252 12.58 -6.34 -24.78
N PRO A 253 13.08 -7.36 -24.03
CA PRO A 253 12.34 -7.93 -22.91
C PRO A 253 12.01 -6.91 -21.82
N LEU A 254 12.93 -5.98 -21.50
CA LEU A 254 12.69 -4.93 -20.50
C LEU A 254 11.65 -3.93 -20.98
N VAL A 255 11.68 -3.55 -22.27
CA VAL A 255 10.65 -2.70 -22.89
C VAL A 255 9.28 -3.38 -22.79
N ILE A 256 9.19 -4.68 -23.10
CA ILE A 256 7.95 -5.45 -23.00
C ILE A 256 7.44 -5.47 -21.55
N ILE A 257 8.31 -5.81 -20.59
CA ILE A 257 7.94 -5.84 -19.16
C ILE A 257 7.45 -4.46 -18.71
N SER A 258 8.14 -3.38 -19.10
CA SER A 258 7.77 -2.01 -18.73
C SER A 258 6.40 -1.58 -19.24
N ASN A 259 5.96 -2.12 -20.39
CA ASN A 259 4.63 -1.85 -20.93
C ASN A 259 3.51 -2.41 -20.03
N PHE A 260 3.77 -3.51 -19.33
CA PHE A 260 2.82 -4.15 -18.41
C PHE A 260 2.95 -3.64 -16.97
N SER A 261 4.17 -3.33 -16.49
CA SER A 261 4.42 -2.97 -15.09
C SER A 261 4.37 -1.46 -14.81
N VAL A 262 4.77 -0.62 -15.76
CA VAL A 262 4.85 0.85 -15.58
C VAL A 262 3.82 1.55 -16.45
N GLY A 263 3.78 1.22 -17.73
CA GLY A 263 2.77 1.72 -18.66
C GLY A 263 3.31 2.00 -20.06
N ARG A 264 2.37 2.11 -21.01
CA ARG A 264 2.68 2.20 -22.45
C ARG A 264 3.51 3.43 -22.83
N SER A 265 3.26 4.60 -22.22
CA SER A 265 4.00 5.83 -22.53
C SER A 265 5.48 5.69 -22.17
N PHE A 266 5.77 5.12 -20.99
CA PHE A 266 7.14 4.85 -20.55
C PHE A 266 7.82 3.82 -21.46
N ALA A 267 7.13 2.73 -21.80
CA ALA A 267 7.67 1.70 -22.69
C ALA A 267 8.05 2.24 -24.07
N VAL A 268 7.22 3.11 -24.66
CA VAL A 268 7.53 3.77 -25.95
C VAL A 268 8.74 4.68 -25.83
N LYS A 269 8.83 5.50 -24.78
CA LYS A 269 9.99 6.39 -24.54
C LYS A 269 11.28 5.57 -24.34
N MET A 270 11.22 4.49 -23.57
CA MET A 270 12.34 3.56 -23.38
C MET A 270 12.78 2.95 -24.71
N PHE A 271 11.84 2.45 -25.51
CA PHE A 271 12.14 1.87 -26.82
C PHE A 271 12.80 2.88 -27.76
N ILE A 272 12.26 4.10 -27.85
CA ILE A 272 12.83 5.18 -28.67
C ILE A 272 14.25 5.52 -28.18
N SER A 273 14.47 5.62 -26.87
CA SER A 273 15.79 5.91 -26.30
C SER A 273 16.82 4.83 -26.68
N VAL A 274 16.48 3.56 -26.50
CA VAL A 274 17.36 2.43 -26.84
C VAL A 274 17.62 2.35 -28.34
N LEU A 275 16.60 2.60 -29.18
CA LEU A 275 16.74 2.64 -30.62
C LEU A 275 17.69 3.77 -31.06
N LEU A 276 17.48 4.98 -30.54
CA LEU A 276 18.33 6.13 -30.82
C LEU A 276 19.77 5.89 -30.35
N LEU A 277 19.96 5.29 -29.17
CA LEU A 277 21.27 4.88 -28.69
C LEU A 277 21.94 3.92 -29.68
N GLY A 278 21.24 2.87 -30.11
CA GLY A 278 21.74 1.94 -31.10
C GLY A 278 22.16 2.62 -32.41
N VAL A 279 21.36 3.58 -32.90
CA VAL A 279 21.69 4.39 -34.09
C VAL A 279 22.93 5.26 -33.85
N CYS A 280 23.01 5.98 -32.74
CA CYS A 280 24.18 6.80 -32.40
C CYS A 280 25.46 5.96 -32.33
N LEU A 281 25.40 4.74 -31.78
CA LEU A 281 26.56 3.83 -31.74
C LEU A 281 26.99 3.32 -33.11
N VAL A 282 26.13 3.35 -34.13
CA VAL A 282 26.54 3.03 -35.51
C VAL A 282 27.18 4.23 -36.19
N LEU A 283 26.70 5.44 -35.88
CA LEU A 283 27.15 6.68 -36.53
C LEU A 283 28.43 7.26 -35.92
N ILE A 284 28.64 7.11 -34.61
CA ILE A 284 29.78 7.67 -33.89
C ILE A 284 30.98 6.71 -34.06
N PRO A 285 32.13 7.20 -34.58
CA PRO A 285 33.34 6.40 -34.69
C PRO A 285 33.94 6.11 -33.32
N ASP A 286 34.65 4.97 -33.22
CA ASP A 286 35.35 4.60 -31.99
C ASP A 286 36.59 5.49 -31.81
N TYR A 287 36.72 6.13 -30.65
CA TYR A 287 37.85 7.02 -30.35
C TYR A 287 38.21 6.98 -28.87
N ALA A 288 39.34 6.36 -28.51
CA ALA A 288 39.78 6.28 -27.11
C ALA A 288 40.24 7.66 -26.60
N VAL A 289 39.47 8.28 -25.70
CA VAL A 289 39.84 9.56 -25.06
C VAL A 289 40.96 9.37 -24.03
N THR A 290 40.95 8.23 -23.34
CA THR A 290 41.97 7.85 -22.35
C THR A 290 42.10 6.33 -22.29
N SER A 291 43.23 5.86 -21.79
CA SER A 291 43.49 4.44 -21.49
C SER A 291 43.58 4.16 -19.99
N ASP A 292 43.40 5.19 -19.15
CA ASP A 292 43.39 5.03 -17.69
C ASP A 292 42.08 4.36 -17.23
N LYS A 293 42.21 3.18 -16.61
CA LYS A 293 41.07 2.37 -16.18
C LYS A 293 40.20 3.04 -15.14
N LEU A 294 40.77 3.88 -14.26
CA LEU A 294 40.01 4.61 -13.26
C LEU A 294 39.14 5.66 -13.93
N LEU A 295 39.71 6.44 -14.85
CA LEU A 295 38.93 7.43 -15.61
C LEU A 295 37.84 6.77 -16.45
N ILE A 296 38.14 5.63 -17.09
CA ILE A 296 37.13 4.86 -17.85
C ILE A 296 36.00 4.38 -16.93
N SER A 297 36.30 3.93 -15.70
CA SER A 297 35.25 3.47 -14.76
C SER A 297 34.36 4.60 -14.20
N ILE A 298 34.82 5.85 -14.25
CA ILE A 298 34.10 7.01 -13.70
C ILE A 298 33.26 7.70 -14.79
N PHE A 299 33.81 7.82 -16.01
CA PHE A 299 33.19 8.56 -17.12
C PHE A 299 32.52 7.69 -18.18
N GLY A 300 32.84 6.39 -18.19
CA GLY A 300 32.23 5.39 -19.07
C GLY A 300 30.80 5.07 -18.68
#